data_AF-A0A1Q8RQP1-F1
#
_entry.id   AF-A0A1Q8RQP1-F1
#
_cell.length_a   1.000
_cell.length_b   1.000
_cell.length_c   1.000
_cell.angle_alpha   90.00
_cell.angle_beta   90.00
_cell.angle_gamma   90.00
#
_symmetry.space_group_name_H-M   'P 1'
#
loop_
_entity.id
_entity.type
_entity.pdbx_description
1 polymer ?
#
loop_
_entity_poly.entity_id
_entity_poly.type
_entity_poly.pdbx_seq_one_letter_code
_entity_poly.pdbx_strand_id
1 'polypeptide(L)'
;MLNVSMPANICKAIPAYLDVYWEKVHHIFPIVHRRTFEAAGEHIDVLRCAMAAVATQYFLKWDVPVMQAILLCEFFARFRGRRAAIRPSKEFESVYSGVSDTAAIFAPIPQTGPNTVRWHNWLEMESRRRILAACFVLDVHSSAYLDQQRLRTFDIATDGMPHIPLIGLTNDLWEAASPDTWATMVTSRGSISGEQTLLSLVDLDTLSATSIDTYVPFDRAIILAFEAVMLSNQVEPAKVDSYRETSEPKMFRMANIFPECPTANTYLALHHTPLHDLLAVSGDSWIFSQKVLQPKSFAEHQKRLKEWSDSGNAAVAVVFACRALRAFTEYGNYAEDSDDEDDDMDAWEMGRPRMWKDDISDYWGMYVCALICWAYGDRTGRGEESGGEGSGGDDSAALRWVRTVASMRTGDVLGLRSTKDAALVVALVKRWLDEDCIGGRSRLYVDAVGVLKKLEEGVA
;
A
#
# COMPACT_ATOMS: atom_id res chain seq x y z
N MET A 1 -8.24 -34.92 -1.45
CA MET A 1 -7.80 -34.32 -0.18
C MET A 1 -6.33 -33.99 -0.34
N LEU A 2 -6.00 -32.69 -0.39
CA LEU A 2 -4.61 -32.25 -0.47
C LEU A 2 -3.92 -32.58 0.86
N ASN A 3 -3.04 -33.58 0.85
CA ASN A 3 -2.19 -33.92 1.97
C ASN A 3 -1.04 -32.90 2.01
N VAL A 4 -1.33 -31.70 2.50
CA VAL A 4 -0.31 -30.69 2.77
C VAL A 4 0.34 -31.06 4.10
N SER A 5 1.48 -31.72 4.03
CA SER A 5 2.34 -31.92 5.20
C SER A 5 2.75 -30.54 5.73
N MET A 6 2.49 -30.27 7.01
CA MET A 6 2.88 -29.00 7.62
C MET A 6 4.41 -28.88 7.65
N PRO A 7 4.97 -27.70 7.33
CA PRO A 7 6.40 -27.42 7.44
C PRO A 7 6.97 -27.80 8.81
N ALA A 8 8.12 -28.48 8.83
CA ALA A 8 8.71 -29.10 10.03
C ALA A 8 9.03 -28.11 11.18
N ASN A 9 9.18 -26.82 10.86
CA ASN A 9 9.33 -25.73 11.82
C ASN A 9 8.02 -25.43 12.58
N ILE A 10 6.87 -25.48 11.92
CA ILE A 10 5.55 -25.27 12.55
C ILE A 10 5.24 -26.44 13.50
N CYS A 11 5.53 -27.68 13.08
CA CYS A 11 5.36 -28.87 13.92
C CYS A 11 6.17 -28.82 15.23
N LYS A 12 7.32 -28.14 15.24
CA LYS A 12 8.17 -27.98 16.43
C LYS A 12 7.62 -26.98 17.46
N ALA A 13 6.84 -25.98 17.02
CA ALA A 13 6.29 -24.95 17.89
C ALA A 13 4.93 -25.33 18.51
N ILE A 14 4.15 -26.17 17.81
CA ILE A 14 2.80 -26.61 18.24
C ILE A 14 2.75 -27.12 19.69
N PRO A 15 3.70 -27.96 20.18
CA PRO A 15 3.65 -28.43 21.57
C PRO A 15 3.62 -27.31 22.61
N ALA A 16 4.44 -26.26 22.43
CA ALA A 16 4.48 -25.13 23.35
C ALA A 16 3.18 -24.32 23.35
N TYR A 17 2.55 -24.16 22.19
CA TYR A 17 1.24 -23.51 22.09
C TYR A 17 0.14 -24.35 22.76
N LEU A 18 0.20 -25.68 22.65
CA LEU A 18 -0.76 -26.56 23.31
C LEU A 18 -0.64 -26.49 24.84
N ASP A 19 0.57 -26.34 25.39
CA ASP A 19 0.75 -26.12 26.83
C ASP A 19 0.02 -24.86 27.31
N VAL A 20 0.14 -23.76 26.55
CA VAL A 20 -0.57 -22.52 26.85
C VAL A 20 -2.09 -22.65 26.66
N TYR A 21 -2.56 -23.42 25.67
CA TYR A 21 -3.99 -23.74 25.55
C TYR A 21 -4.51 -24.39 26.83
N TRP A 22 -3.80 -25.42 27.32
CA TRP A 22 -4.20 -26.12 28.54
C TRP A 22 -4.14 -25.24 29.77
N GLU A 23 -3.15 -24.34 29.86
CA GLU A 23 -2.96 -23.47 31.01
C GLU A 23 -3.91 -22.27 31.05
N LYS A 24 -4.26 -21.68 29.89
CA LYS A 24 -4.99 -20.40 29.83
C LYS A 24 -6.39 -20.52 29.25
N VAL A 25 -6.59 -21.37 28.24
CA VAL A 25 -7.84 -21.45 27.48
C VAL A 25 -8.78 -22.49 28.07
N HIS A 26 -8.25 -23.67 28.40
CA HIS A 26 -9.06 -24.81 28.83
C HIS A 26 -9.91 -24.51 30.07
N HIS A 27 -9.39 -23.73 31.02
CA HIS A 27 -10.14 -23.35 32.22
C HIS A 27 -11.33 -22.42 31.94
N ILE A 28 -11.26 -21.64 30.86
CA ILE A 28 -12.30 -20.70 30.44
C ILE A 28 -13.28 -21.40 29.51
N PHE A 29 -12.79 -22.30 28.66
CA PHE A 29 -13.57 -22.95 27.61
C PHE A 29 -13.19 -24.44 27.45
N PRO A 30 -13.67 -25.33 28.33
CA PRO A 30 -13.24 -26.73 28.41
C PRO A 30 -13.92 -27.65 27.38
N ILE A 31 -13.87 -27.29 26.09
CA ILE A 31 -14.51 -28.06 25.00
C ILE A 31 -13.65 -29.22 24.48
N VAL A 32 -12.35 -29.26 24.82
CA VAL A 32 -11.44 -30.35 24.47
C VAL A 32 -11.11 -31.15 25.72
N HIS A 33 -11.35 -32.47 25.68
CA HIS A 33 -11.02 -33.38 26.77
C HIS A 33 -9.57 -33.89 26.64
N ARG A 34 -8.71 -33.54 27.60
CA ARG A 34 -7.25 -33.76 27.54
C ARG A 34 -6.83 -35.21 27.29
N ARG A 35 -7.41 -36.17 28.04
CA ARG A 35 -7.04 -37.59 27.89
C ARG A 35 -7.45 -38.17 26.53
N THR A 36 -8.58 -37.73 25.97
CA THR A 36 -9.04 -38.18 24.65
C THR A 36 -8.18 -37.56 23.55
N PHE A 37 -7.78 -36.30 23.72
CA PHE A 37 -6.88 -35.60 22.81
C PHE A 37 -5.49 -36.26 22.76
N GLU A 38 -4.89 -36.58 23.91
CA GLU A 38 -3.58 -37.23 24.00
C GLU A 38 -3.61 -38.65 23.40
N ALA A 39 -4.72 -39.38 23.52
CA ALA A 39 -4.89 -40.71 22.95
C ALA A 39 -5.13 -40.73 21.43
N ALA A 40 -5.54 -39.61 20.82
CA ALA A 40 -5.96 -39.55 19.42
C ALA A 40 -4.80 -39.49 18.40
N GLY A 41 -3.55 -39.32 18.84
CA GLY A 41 -2.36 -39.44 17.99
C GLY A 41 -2.30 -38.43 16.83
N GLU A 42 -1.93 -38.89 15.63
CA GLU A 42 -1.76 -38.06 14.41
C GLU A 42 -3.08 -37.69 13.72
N HIS A 43 -4.22 -38.28 14.11
CA HIS A 43 -5.51 -38.05 13.44
C HIS A 43 -6.19 -36.71 13.79
N ILE A 44 -5.54 -35.86 14.57
CA ILE A 44 -6.10 -34.61 15.12
C ILE A 44 -5.28 -33.37 14.76
N ASP A 45 -4.46 -33.41 13.71
CA ASP A 45 -3.59 -32.28 13.35
C ASP A 45 -4.36 -30.98 13.11
N VAL A 46 -5.56 -31.04 12.53
CA VAL A 46 -6.44 -29.87 12.38
C VAL A 46 -6.86 -29.30 13.75
N LEU A 47 -7.18 -30.16 14.72
CA LEU A 47 -7.54 -29.74 16.08
C LEU A 47 -6.31 -29.18 16.82
N ARG A 48 -5.11 -29.76 16.61
CA ARG A 48 -3.85 -29.24 17.14
C ARG A 48 -3.56 -27.84 16.61
N CYS A 49 -3.70 -27.61 15.31
CA CYS A 49 -3.56 -26.29 14.69
C CYS A 49 -4.56 -25.30 15.27
N ALA A 50 -5.83 -25.69 15.40
CA ALA A 50 -6.87 -24.83 15.94
C ALA A 50 -6.60 -24.45 17.41
N MET A 51 -6.24 -25.43 18.25
CA MET A 51 -5.88 -25.18 19.65
C MET A 51 -4.64 -24.30 19.77
N ALA A 52 -3.60 -24.56 18.97
CA ALA A 52 -2.41 -23.73 18.92
C ALA A 52 -2.74 -22.30 18.50
N ALA A 53 -3.55 -22.11 17.46
CA ALA A 53 -3.99 -20.80 16.99
C ALA A 53 -4.82 -20.01 18.01
N VAL A 54 -5.60 -20.70 18.86
CA VAL A 54 -6.29 -20.03 19.98
C VAL A 54 -5.29 -19.65 21.08
N ALA A 55 -4.32 -20.52 21.36
CA ALA A 55 -3.32 -20.27 22.38
C ALA A 55 -2.35 -19.13 22.06
N THR A 56 -2.09 -18.83 20.78
CA THR A 56 -1.23 -17.70 20.37
C THR A 56 -1.73 -16.36 20.90
N GLN A 57 -3.02 -16.23 21.24
CA GLN A 57 -3.62 -15.04 21.86
C GLN A 57 -3.09 -14.76 23.28
N TYR A 58 -2.45 -15.74 23.92
CA TYR A 58 -1.98 -15.65 25.31
C TYR A 58 -0.46 -15.51 25.42
N PHE A 59 0.27 -15.46 24.30
CA PHE A 59 1.71 -15.22 24.32
C PHE A 59 1.99 -13.71 24.39
N LEU A 60 2.73 -13.30 25.43
CA LEU A 60 3.17 -11.91 25.63
C LEU A 60 4.22 -11.44 24.59
N LYS A 61 4.85 -12.38 23.87
CA LYS A 61 5.74 -12.13 22.74
C LYS A 61 5.43 -13.13 21.63
N TRP A 62 5.02 -12.63 20.48
CA TRP A 62 4.94 -13.43 19.28
C TRP A 62 6.35 -13.75 18.77
N ASP A 63 6.49 -14.89 18.10
CA ASP A 63 7.70 -15.17 17.33
C ASP A 63 7.65 -14.45 15.98
N VAL A 64 8.79 -14.42 15.29
CA VAL A 64 8.92 -13.74 14.00
C VAL A 64 7.91 -14.25 12.96
N PRO A 65 7.72 -15.58 12.77
CA PRO A 65 6.73 -16.07 11.80
C PRO A 65 5.31 -15.59 12.08
N VAL A 66 4.87 -15.56 13.34
CA VAL A 66 3.54 -15.05 13.71
C VAL A 66 3.43 -13.55 13.40
N MET A 67 4.45 -12.74 13.72
CA MET A 67 4.46 -11.31 13.38
C MET A 67 4.39 -11.09 11.86
N GLN A 68 5.14 -11.87 11.07
CA GLN A 68 5.10 -11.81 9.60
C GLN A 68 3.71 -12.16 9.06
N ALA A 69 3.09 -13.21 9.60
CA ALA A 69 1.74 -13.61 9.22
C ALA A 69 0.71 -12.52 9.55
N ILE A 70 0.81 -11.89 10.72
CA ILE A 70 -0.06 -10.77 11.11
C ILE A 70 0.09 -9.61 10.12
N LEU A 71 1.32 -9.21 9.80
CA LEU A 71 1.60 -8.13 8.86
C LEU A 71 1.04 -8.40 7.46
N LEU A 72 1.25 -9.61 6.92
CA LEU A 72 0.71 -9.99 5.60
C LEU A 72 -0.82 -10.04 5.60
N CYS A 73 -1.43 -10.57 6.67
CA CYS A 73 -2.88 -10.56 6.84
C CYS A 73 -3.42 -9.14 6.91
N GLU A 74 -2.74 -8.24 7.63
CA GLU A 74 -3.11 -6.84 7.74
C GLU A 74 -3.08 -6.17 6.36
N PHE A 75 -1.99 -6.33 5.62
CA PHE A 75 -1.84 -5.74 4.29
C PHE A 75 -2.94 -6.22 3.34
N PHE A 76 -3.19 -7.54 3.31
CA PHE A 76 -4.28 -8.11 2.54
C PHE A 76 -5.65 -7.59 2.99
N ALA A 77 -5.91 -7.52 4.30
CA ALA A 77 -7.19 -7.08 4.82
C ALA A 77 -7.53 -5.64 4.42
N ARG A 78 -6.55 -4.73 4.45
CA ARG A 78 -6.74 -3.31 4.10
C ARG A 78 -7.06 -3.10 2.63
N PHE A 79 -6.38 -3.81 1.73
CA PHE A 79 -6.51 -3.54 0.28
C PHE A 79 -7.30 -4.60 -0.49
N ARG A 80 -7.33 -5.86 -0.08
CA ARG A 80 -8.06 -6.94 -0.79
C ARG A 80 -9.02 -7.73 0.10
N GLY A 81 -9.22 -7.29 1.34
CA GLY A 81 -10.12 -7.93 2.28
C GLY A 81 -11.57 -7.95 1.77
N ARG A 82 -12.33 -8.98 2.22
CA ARG A 82 -13.79 -9.05 1.99
C ARG A 82 -14.56 -7.89 2.61
N ARG A 83 -13.98 -7.23 3.61
CA ARG A 83 -14.54 -6.06 4.29
C ARG A 83 -13.52 -4.94 4.17
N ALA A 84 -14.00 -3.71 4.08
CA ALA A 84 -13.17 -2.52 4.16
C ALA A 84 -12.51 -2.45 5.55
N ALA A 85 -11.31 -3.00 5.69
CA ALA A 85 -10.53 -2.90 6.91
C ALA A 85 -9.81 -1.55 6.89
N ILE A 86 -10.52 -0.51 7.32
CA ILE A 86 -10.02 0.87 7.28
C ILE A 86 -9.08 1.15 8.46
N ARG A 87 -9.37 0.51 9.61
CA ARG A 87 -8.59 0.69 10.83
C ARG A 87 -7.59 -0.45 11.04
N PRO A 88 -6.43 -0.16 11.65
CA PRO A 88 -5.50 -1.17 12.09
C PRO A 88 -6.15 -2.24 12.98
N SER A 89 -5.73 -3.49 12.81
CA SER A 89 -6.01 -4.54 13.80
C SER A 89 -5.20 -4.32 15.08
N LYS A 90 -5.71 -4.78 16.21
CA LYS A 90 -4.99 -4.74 17.50
C LYS A 90 -3.72 -5.57 17.44
N GLU A 91 -3.74 -6.63 16.64
CA GLU A 91 -2.61 -7.50 16.40
C GLU A 91 -1.51 -6.74 15.66
N PHE A 92 -1.84 -6.03 14.60
CA PHE A 92 -0.88 -5.17 13.90
C PHE A 92 -0.32 -4.06 14.80
N GLU A 93 -1.17 -3.39 15.59
CA GLU A 93 -0.74 -2.38 16.57
C GLU A 93 0.28 -2.93 17.57
N SER A 94 0.02 -4.13 18.08
CA SER A 94 0.90 -4.84 19.01
C SER A 94 2.22 -5.24 18.36
N VAL A 95 2.20 -5.77 17.13
CA VAL A 95 3.43 -6.08 16.36
C VAL A 95 4.25 -4.82 16.19
N TYR A 96 3.64 -3.75 15.64
CA TYR A 96 4.36 -2.53 15.29
C TYR A 96 5.00 -1.88 16.52
N SER A 97 4.28 -1.84 17.64
CA SER A 97 4.81 -1.33 18.90
C SER A 97 5.88 -2.23 19.52
N GLY A 98 5.71 -3.55 19.44
CA GLY A 98 6.68 -4.50 19.99
C GLY A 98 8.03 -4.47 19.28
N VAL A 99 8.04 -4.35 17.94
CA VAL A 99 9.29 -4.34 17.16
C VAL A 99 10.03 -3.02 17.25
N SER A 100 9.33 -1.89 17.33
CA SER A 100 9.97 -0.56 17.42
C SER A 100 10.73 -0.33 18.72
N ASP A 101 10.27 -0.92 19.83
CA ASP A 101 10.79 -0.63 21.17
C ASP A 101 12.02 -1.49 21.51
N THR A 102 12.44 -2.34 20.58
CA THR A 102 13.52 -3.31 20.78
C THR A 102 14.84 -2.73 20.27
N ALA A 103 15.57 -1.98 21.10
CA ALA A 103 16.90 -1.44 20.76
C ALA A 103 17.88 -2.52 20.24
N ALA A 104 17.68 -3.78 20.63
CA ALA A 104 18.46 -4.92 20.16
C ALA A 104 18.35 -5.19 18.65
N ILE A 105 17.31 -4.71 17.94
CA ILE A 105 17.22 -4.93 16.47
C ILE A 105 18.29 -4.17 15.69
N PHE A 106 18.84 -3.10 16.27
CA PHE A 106 19.92 -2.28 15.70
C PHE A 106 21.30 -2.69 16.21
N ALA A 107 21.41 -3.80 16.96
CA ALA A 107 22.68 -4.31 17.43
C ALA A 107 23.62 -4.66 16.25
N PRO A 108 24.93 -4.52 16.43
CA PRO A 108 25.91 -4.85 15.39
C PRO A 108 25.84 -6.34 15.02
N ILE A 109 26.25 -6.65 13.80
CA ILE A 109 26.30 -8.04 13.31
C ILE A 109 27.20 -8.87 14.24
N PRO A 110 26.72 -10.00 14.79
CA PRO A 110 27.51 -10.83 15.70
C PRO A 110 28.82 -11.29 15.04
N GLN A 111 29.96 -11.07 15.72
CA GLN A 111 31.30 -11.41 15.21
C GLN A 111 31.93 -12.65 15.86
N THR A 112 31.46 -13.04 17.04
CA THR A 112 32.05 -14.12 17.84
C THR A 112 31.10 -15.30 17.99
N GLY A 113 31.66 -16.52 18.07
CA GLY A 113 30.91 -17.76 18.28
C GLY A 113 30.68 -18.57 17.00
N PRO A 114 29.99 -19.73 17.09
CA PRO A 114 29.73 -20.61 15.94
C PRO A 114 28.93 -19.89 14.84
N ASN A 115 29.31 -20.08 13.57
CA ASN A 115 28.65 -19.46 12.41
C ASN A 115 27.15 -19.74 12.39
N THR A 116 26.74 -20.96 12.70
CA THR A 116 25.33 -21.37 12.78
C THR A 116 24.55 -20.51 13.77
N VAL A 117 25.04 -20.36 15.01
CA VAL A 117 24.38 -19.59 16.06
C VAL A 117 24.35 -18.10 15.70
N ARG A 118 25.48 -17.55 15.20
CA ARG A 118 25.56 -16.15 14.76
C ARG A 118 24.55 -15.84 13.66
N TRP A 119 24.47 -16.71 12.64
CA TRP A 119 23.57 -16.52 11.51
C TRP A 119 22.10 -16.57 11.94
N HIS A 120 21.69 -17.54 12.77
CA HIS A 120 20.32 -17.62 13.27
C HIS A 120 19.94 -16.38 14.10
N ASN A 121 20.82 -15.96 15.02
CA ASN A 121 20.57 -14.75 15.82
C ASN A 121 20.46 -13.51 14.94
N TRP A 122 21.34 -13.38 13.93
CA TRP A 122 21.29 -12.27 13.00
C TRP A 122 20.01 -12.29 12.15
N LEU A 123 19.60 -13.45 11.63
CA LEU A 123 18.35 -13.59 10.87
C LEU A 123 17.13 -13.19 11.71
N GLU A 124 17.11 -13.53 12.99
CA GLU A 124 16.03 -13.15 13.90
C GLU A 124 15.95 -11.63 14.09
N MET A 125 17.10 -10.95 14.18
CA MET A 125 17.17 -9.48 14.30
C MET A 125 16.85 -8.78 12.96
N GLU A 126 17.40 -9.27 11.85
CA GLU A 126 17.13 -8.77 10.50
C GLU A 126 15.64 -8.93 10.13
N SER A 127 15.02 -10.05 10.51
CA SER A 127 13.59 -10.26 10.33
C SER A 127 12.77 -9.20 11.05
N ARG A 128 13.13 -8.85 12.29
CA ARG A 128 12.44 -7.78 13.05
C ARG A 128 12.66 -6.40 12.44
N ARG A 129 13.86 -6.11 11.92
CA ARG A 129 14.12 -4.86 11.17
C ARG A 129 13.22 -4.76 9.94
N ARG A 130 13.13 -5.83 9.14
CA ARG A 130 12.23 -5.92 7.98
C ARG A 130 10.75 -5.76 8.36
N ILE A 131 10.31 -6.39 9.46
CA ILE A 131 8.94 -6.23 9.98
C ILE A 131 8.69 -4.78 10.40
N LEU A 132 9.60 -4.13 11.13
CA LEU A 132 9.46 -2.73 11.53
C LEU A 132 9.31 -1.81 10.31
N ALA A 133 10.19 -1.97 9.31
CA ALA A 133 10.14 -1.20 8.08
C ALA A 133 8.82 -1.43 7.31
N ALA A 134 8.35 -2.68 7.24
CA ALA A 134 7.11 -3.00 6.55
C ALA A 134 5.88 -2.47 7.30
N CYS A 135 5.87 -2.52 8.64
CA CYS A 135 4.84 -1.88 9.46
C CYS A 135 4.78 -0.37 9.20
N PHE A 136 5.94 0.29 9.11
CA PHE A 136 6.03 1.72 8.79
C PHE A 136 5.45 2.02 7.40
N VAL A 137 5.88 1.29 6.37
CA VAL A 137 5.35 1.45 5.01
C VAL A 137 3.83 1.24 5.00
N LEU A 138 3.33 0.16 5.61
CA LEU A 138 1.90 -0.16 5.61
C LEU A 138 1.06 0.89 6.34
N ASP A 139 1.51 1.37 7.50
CA ASP A 139 0.83 2.40 8.29
C ASP A 139 0.70 3.70 7.50
N VAL A 140 1.81 4.17 6.92
CA VAL A 140 1.83 5.39 6.11
C VAL A 140 1.00 5.23 4.83
N HIS A 141 1.19 4.12 4.11
CA HIS A 141 0.51 3.88 2.84
C HIS A 141 -1.01 3.82 3.03
N SER A 142 -1.47 3.13 4.07
CA SER A 142 -2.90 3.08 4.39
C SER A 142 -3.43 4.43 4.86
N SER A 143 -2.64 5.20 5.61
CA SER A 143 -3.00 6.55 6.02
C SER A 143 -3.24 7.45 4.81
N ALA A 144 -2.33 7.42 3.82
CA ALA A 144 -2.48 8.21 2.60
C ALA A 144 -3.66 7.74 1.74
N TYR A 145 -3.81 6.42 1.51
CA TYR A 145 -4.85 5.89 0.62
C TYR A 145 -6.25 5.89 1.22
N LEU A 146 -6.37 5.78 2.55
CA LEU A 146 -7.66 5.66 3.23
C LEU A 146 -8.00 6.91 4.08
N ASP A 147 -7.18 7.96 4.01
CA ASP A 147 -7.28 9.18 4.81
C ASP A 147 -7.51 8.88 6.30
N GLN A 148 -6.67 7.97 6.83
CA GLN A 148 -6.74 7.52 8.22
C GLN A 148 -5.59 8.09 9.04
N GLN A 149 -5.84 8.25 10.34
CA GLN A 149 -4.79 8.60 11.29
C GLN A 149 -3.76 7.46 11.38
N ARG A 150 -2.48 7.81 11.24
CA ARG A 150 -1.36 6.87 11.44
C ARG A 150 -1.33 6.39 12.88
N LEU A 151 -0.92 5.14 13.07
CA LEU A 151 -0.64 4.61 14.41
C LEU A 151 0.53 5.31 15.07
N ARG A 152 1.59 5.59 14.29
CA ARG A 152 2.74 6.36 14.77
C ARG A 152 2.75 7.74 14.14
N THR A 153 2.55 8.74 14.98
CA THR A 153 2.88 10.13 14.67
C THR A 153 4.36 10.36 14.95
N PHE A 154 5.07 10.84 13.94
CA PHE A 154 6.46 11.27 14.05
C PHE A 154 6.46 12.78 14.02
N ASP A 155 6.65 13.42 15.18
CA ASP A 155 6.93 14.84 15.22
C ASP A 155 8.43 15.03 15.01
N ILE A 156 8.81 15.17 13.75
CA ILE A 156 10.23 15.23 13.34
C ILE A 156 10.94 16.44 13.95
N ALA A 157 10.19 17.51 14.27
CA ALA A 157 10.76 18.71 14.90
C ALA A 157 11.13 18.48 16.37
N THR A 158 10.39 17.62 17.09
CA THR A 158 10.61 17.37 18.53
C THR A 158 11.31 16.05 18.80
N ASP A 159 10.94 14.98 18.10
CA ASP A 159 11.43 13.60 18.30
C ASP A 159 12.57 13.22 17.35
N GLY A 160 12.82 14.04 16.31
CA GLY A 160 13.81 13.77 15.27
C GLY A 160 13.36 12.73 14.24
N MET A 161 14.30 12.29 13.41
CA MET A 161 14.04 11.35 12.32
C MET A 161 13.69 9.95 12.87
N PRO A 162 12.68 9.27 12.31
CA PRO A 162 12.33 7.94 12.77
C PRO A 162 13.45 6.93 12.46
N HIS A 163 13.75 6.08 13.44
CA HIS A 163 14.72 4.99 13.29
C HIS A 163 14.13 3.83 12.48
N ILE A 164 13.94 4.05 11.18
CA ILE A 164 13.47 3.01 10.25
C ILE A 164 14.66 2.39 9.52
N PRO A 165 14.83 1.06 9.57
CA PRO A 165 15.91 0.38 8.87
C PRO A 165 15.59 0.27 7.37
N LEU A 166 16.54 0.67 6.55
CA LEU A 166 16.72 0.20 5.18
C LEU A 166 17.34 -1.20 5.22
N ILE A 167 17.26 -1.94 4.11
CA ILE A 167 17.69 -3.34 4.03
C ILE A 167 18.62 -3.60 2.85
N GLY A 168 18.81 -2.65 1.94
CA GLY A 168 19.60 -2.84 0.73
C GLY A 168 21.02 -3.29 1.00
N LEU A 169 21.67 -2.72 2.03
CA LEU A 169 23.03 -3.10 2.42
C LEU A 169 23.11 -4.51 3.02
N THR A 170 22.03 -5.07 3.55
CA THR A 170 21.99 -6.41 4.15
C THR A 170 21.29 -7.45 3.28
N ASN A 171 20.85 -7.08 2.07
CA ASN A 171 20.00 -7.94 1.27
C ASN A 171 20.70 -9.22 0.78
N ASP A 172 21.95 -9.12 0.36
CA ASP A 172 22.75 -10.30 -0.03
C ASP A 172 23.08 -11.21 1.16
N LEU A 173 23.29 -10.63 2.35
CA LEU A 173 23.46 -11.39 3.59
C LEU A 173 22.18 -12.14 3.96
N TRP A 174 21.01 -11.55 3.68
CA TRP A 174 19.71 -12.18 3.93
C TRP A 174 19.48 -13.38 3.00
N GLU A 175 19.90 -13.28 1.74
CA GLU A 175 19.79 -14.33 0.73
C GLU A 175 20.92 -15.37 0.78
N ALA A 176 21.81 -15.30 1.77
CA ALA A 176 22.92 -16.24 1.89
C ALA A 176 22.42 -17.70 2.05
N ALA A 177 22.92 -18.60 1.20
CA ALA A 177 22.45 -20.00 1.15
C ALA A 177 22.83 -20.85 2.37
N SER A 178 23.82 -20.42 3.16
CA SER A 178 24.32 -21.18 4.30
C SER A 178 24.98 -20.27 5.36
N PRO A 179 25.11 -20.74 6.62
CA PRO A 179 25.77 -19.97 7.67
C PRO A 179 27.24 -19.66 7.35
N ASP A 180 27.93 -20.56 6.65
CA ASP A 180 29.34 -20.39 6.30
C ASP A 180 29.54 -19.40 5.15
N THR A 181 28.66 -19.43 4.15
CA THR A 181 28.59 -18.42 3.08
C THR A 181 28.34 -17.04 3.69
N TRP A 182 27.34 -16.94 4.57
CA TRP A 182 27.02 -15.71 5.30
C TRP A 182 28.21 -15.19 6.11
N ALA A 183 28.88 -16.04 6.89
CA ALA A 183 30.02 -15.64 7.72
C ALA A 183 31.21 -15.14 6.87
N THR A 184 31.42 -15.73 5.70
CA THR A 184 32.44 -15.30 4.73
C THR A 184 32.13 -13.90 4.20
N MET A 185 30.87 -13.65 3.81
CA MET A 185 30.42 -12.33 3.35
C MET A 185 30.58 -11.26 4.43
N VAL A 186 30.17 -11.55 5.66
CA VAL A 186 30.35 -10.65 6.82
C VAL A 186 31.82 -10.31 7.03
N THR A 187 32.71 -11.29 6.98
CA THR A 187 34.15 -11.09 7.18
C THR A 187 34.75 -10.24 6.05
N SER A 188 34.32 -10.46 4.80
CA SER A 188 34.81 -9.71 3.63
C SER A 188 34.41 -8.23 3.64
N ARG A 189 33.26 -7.90 4.23
CA ARG A 189 32.71 -6.53 4.26
C ARG A 189 33.21 -5.70 5.45
N GLY A 190 33.82 -6.32 6.45
CA GLY A 190 34.22 -5.65 7.69
C GLY A 190 33.04 -5.31 8.61
N SER A 191 33.24 -4.37 9.53
CA SER A 191 32.23 -4.01 10.54
C SER A 191 31.12 -3.13 9.95
N ILE A 192 30.13 -3.75 9.31
CA ILE A 192 28.85 -3.08 9.02
C ILE A 192 28.12 -2.88 10.36
N SER A 193 28.03 -1.64 10.81
CA SER A 193 27.16 -1.30 11.95
C SER A 193 25.71 -1.31 11.47
N GLY A 194 24.79 -1.87 12.26
CA GLY A 194 23.34 -1.82 11.96
C GLY A 194 22.82 -0.39 11.76
N GLU A 195 23.50 0.59 12.36
CA GLU A 195 23.23 2.02 12.23
C GLU A 195 23.43 2.54 10.80
N GLN A 196 24.39 1.99 10.01
CA GLN A 196 24.66 2.42 8.62
C GLN A 196 23.48 2.14 7.67
N THR A 197 22.48 1.42 8.14
CA THR A 197 21.28 1.06 7.37
C THR A 197 20.06 1.87 7.80
N LEU A 198 20.21 2.90 8.63
CA LEU A 198 19.07 3.71 9.06
C LEU A 198 18.72 4.78 8.04
N LEU A 199 17.41 5.00 7.86
CA LEU A 199 16.89 6.10 7.04
C LEU A 199 17.40 7.47 7.52
N SER A 200 17.58 7.67 8.82
CA SER A 200 18.10 8.91 9.41
C SER A 200 19.54 9.24 8.99
N LEU A 201 20.28 8.28 8.44
CA LEU A 201 21.64 8.49 7.93
C LEU A 201 21.68 8.72 6.42
N VAL A 202 20.55 8.59 5.71
CA VAL A 202 20.48 8.97 4.30
C VAL A 202 20.49 10.49 4.21
N ASP A 203 21.39 11.03 3.39
CA ASP A 203 21.37 12.44 3.03
C ASP A 203 20.19 12.71 2.08
N LEU A 204 19.04 12.98 2.68
CA LEU A 204 17.78 13.23 1.99
C LEU A 204 17.88 14.42 1.02
N ASP A 205 18.70 15.42 1.30
CA ASP A 205 18.83 16.61 0.46
C ASP A 205 19.53 16.30 -0.87
N THR A 206 20.27 15.19 -0.94
CA THR A 206 20.96 14.74 -2.16
C THR A 206 20.15 13.76 -3.01
N LEU A 207 19.00 13.29 -2.52
CA LEU A 207 18.17 12.34 -3.25
C LEU A 207 17.60 12.95 -4.53
N SER A 208 17.73 12.19 -5.63
CA SER A 208 17.25 12.51 -6.97
C SER A 208 16.59 11.29 -7.60
N ALA A 209 15.86 11.49 -8.70
CA ALA A 209 15.29 10.40 -9.49
C ALA A 209 16.34 9.35 -9.92
N THR A 210 17.56 9.77 -10.26
CA THR A 210 18.62 8.83 -10.66
C THR A 210 19.22 8.08 -9.49
N SER A 211 19.36 8.73 -8.33
CA SER A 211 19.94 8.06 -7.15
C SER A 211 18.94 7.09 -6.52
N ILE A 212 17.64 7.39 -6.56
CA ILE A 212 16.63 6.52 -5.95
C ILE A 212 16.51 5.17 -6.65
N ASP A 213 16.79 5.12 -7.95
CA ASP A 213 16.78 3.88 -8.74
C ASP A 213 17.95 2.94 -8.40
N THR A 214 18.96 3.43 -7.67
CA THR A 214 20.05 2.58 -7.15
C THR A 214 19.65 1.80 -5.89
N TYR A 215 18.55 2.17 -5.24
CA TYR A 215 18.04 1.49 -4.05
C TYR A 215 17.19 0.28 -4.43
N VAL A 216 17.21 -0.74 -3.57
CA VAL A 216 16.33 -1.91 -3.73
C VAL A 216 14.85 -1.49 -3.59
N PRO A 217 13.90 -2.19 -4.23
CA PRO A 217 12.48 -1.77 -4.24
C PRO A 217 11.88 -1.52 -2.86
N PHE A 218 12.22 -2.33 -1.86
CA PHE A 218 11.70 -2.14 -0.50
C PHE A 218 12.25 -0.87 0.18
N ASP A 219 13.51 -0.53 -0.05
CA ASP A 219 14.10 0.72 0.45
C ASP A 219 13.47 1.94 -0.23
N ARG A 220 13.18 1.85 -1.53
CA ARG A 220 12.43 2.88 -2.26
C ARG A 220 11.06 3.09 -1.64
N ALA A 221 10.35 2.02 -1.25
CA ALA A 221 9.06 2.11 -0.58
C ALA A 221 9.16 2.76 0.82
N ILE A 222 10.21 2.45 1.59
CA ILE A 222 10.48 3.08 2.90
C ILE A 222 10.74 4.58 2.73
N ILE A 223 11.58 4.96 1.78
CA ILE A 223 11.88 6.37 1.48
C ILE A 223 10.61 7.09 1.02
N LEU A 224 9.82 6.49 0.14
CA LEU A 224 8.54 7.06 -0.32
C LEU A 224 7.55 7.26 0.83
N ALA A 225 7.41 6.28 1.74
CA ALA A 225 6.59 6.42 2.94
C ALA A 225 7.10 7.56 3.83
N PHE A 226 8.41 7.71 3.98
CA PHE A 226 8.96 8.83 4.72
C PHE A 226 8.64 10.20 4.08
N GLU A 227 8.76 10.32 2.76
CA GLU A 227 8.34 11.55 2.04
C GLU A 227 6.86 11.88 2.29
N ALA A 228 5.98 10.87 2.40
CA ALA A 228 4.57 11.09 2.68
C ALA A 228 4.30 11.59 4.11
N VAL A 229 5.11 11.15 5.08
CA VAL A 229 5.07 11.72 6.45
C VAL A 229 5.48 13.19 6.42
N MET A 230 6.54 13.54 5.68
CA MET A 230 7.00 14.92 5.53
C MET A 230 5.95 15.83 4.89
N LEU A 231 5.25 15.35 3.85
CA LEU A 231 4.15 16.09 3.23
C LEU A 231 3.03 16.42 4.23
N SER A 232 2.70 15.49 5.13
CA SER A 232 1.65 15.69 6.14
C SER A 232 2.03 16.73 7.20
N ASN A 233 3.32 16.80 7.57
CA ASN A 233 3.83 17.67 8.63
C ASN A 233 4.01 19.13 8.19
N GLN A 234 4.00 19.42 6.88
CA GLN A 234 4.11 20.78 6.33
C GLN A 234 2.80 21.58 6.38
N VAL A 235 1.71 20.96 6.85
CA VAL A 235 0.40 21.61 7.02
C VAL A 235 0.34 22.33 8.36
N GLU A 236 1.10 23.42 8.52
CA GLU A 236 0.67 24.47 9.45
C GLU A 236 -0.58 25.16 8.85
N PRO A 237 -1.59 25.55 9.66
CA PRO A 237 -2.74 26.30 9.20
C PRO A 237 -2.34 27.75 8.92
N ALA A 238 -1.45 27.96 7.95
CA ALA A 238 -1.23 29.25 7.35
C ALA A 238 -2.54 29.64 6.65
N LYS A 239 -3.12 30.75 7.12
CA LYS A 239 -4.19 31.47 6.43
C LYS A 239 -3.73 31.77 5.01
N VAL A 240 -4.11 30.96 4.03
CA VAL A 240 -3.86 31.25 2.61
C VAL A 240 -5.12 31.87 2.03
N ASP A 241 -5.13 33.19 2.10
CA ASP A 241 -6.04 34.09 1.40
C ASP A 241 -5.78 34.02 -0.13
N SER A 242 -6.07 32.90 -0.80
CA SER A 242 -6.23 32.84 -2.26
C SER A 242 -6.75 31.47 -2.72
N TYR A 243 -8.04 31.38 -3.07
CA TYR A 243 -8.68 30.16 -3.57
C TYR A 243 -8.11 29.65 -4.92
N ARG A 244 -7.22 30.41 -5.58
CA ARG A 244 -6.70 30.15 -6.94
C ARG A 244 -5.19 29.98 -7.04
N GLU A 245 -4.45 30.10 -5.95
CA GLU A 245 -3.01 29.80 -5.99
C GLU A 245 -2.79 28.31 -6.25
N THR A 246 -1.99 28.01 -7.27
CA THR A 246 -1.60 26.65 -7.64
C THR A 246 -0.11 26.48 -7.39
N SER A 247 0.26 25.40 -6.71
CA SER A 247 1.67 24.98 -6.62
C SER A 247 2.07 24.24 -7.88
N GLU A 248 3.28 24.47 -8.38
CA GLU A 248 3.80 23.71 -9.51
C GLU A 248 4.33 22.34 -9.04
N PRO A 249 4.17 21.25 -9.82
CA PRO A 249 4.55 19.91 -9.39
C PRO A 249 6.02 19.78 -8.94
N LYS A 250 6.92 20.54 -9.57
CA LYS A 250 8.35 20.59 -9.24
C LYS A 250 8.67 21.16 -7.84
N MET A 251 7.71 21.81 -7.19
CA MET A 251 7.89 22.33 -5.83
C MET A 251 7.84 21.21 -4.78
N PHE A 252 7.26 20.07 -5.13
CA PHE A 252 7.13 18.93 -4.22
C PHE A 252 8.36 18.02 -4.34
N ARG A 253 9.11 17.88 -3.24
CA ARG A 253 10.31 17.04 -3.20
C ARG A 253 10.01 15.59 -3.61
N MET A 254 8.90 15.01 -3.15
CA MET A 254 8.44 13.68 -3.55
C MET A 254 8.31 13.54 -5.09
N ALA A 255 7.78 14.55 -5.79
CA ALA A 255 7.63 14.52 -7.25
C ALA A 255 8.98 14.58 -7.99
N ASN A 256 10.01 15.17 -7.39
CA ASN A 256 11.35 15.26 -7.98
C ASN A 256 12.16 13.97 -7.76
N ILE A 257 11.95 13.30 -6.61
CA ILE A 257 12.62 12.03 -6.28
C ILE A 257 11.93 10.87 -7.00
N PHE A 258 10.59 10.87 -7.08
CA PHE A 258 9.79 9.78 -7.62
C PHE A 258 8.90 10.23 -8.80
N PRO A 259 9.45 10.82 -9.87
CA PRO A 259 8.66 11.47 -10.93
C PRO A 259 7.71 10.51 -11.64
N GLU A 260 8.16 9.28 -11.89
CA GLU A 260 7.40 8.26 -12.62
C GLU A 260 6.82 7.19 -11.67
N CYS A 261 6.92 7.34 -10.35
CA CYS A 261 6.30 6.37 -9.44
C CYS A 261 4.78 6.60 -9.38
N PRO A 262 3.95 5.58 -9.70
CA PRO A 262 2.50 5.76 -9.69
C PRO A 262 1.96 6.02 -8.28
N THR A 263 2.49 5.34 -7.26
CA THR A 263 2.12 5.50 -5.85
C THR A 263 2.47 6.90 -5.33
N ALA A 264 3.65 7.43 -5.66
CA ALA A 264 4.07 8.77 -5.25
C ALA A 264 3.17 9.86 -5.84
N ASN A 265 2.86 9.76 -7.14
CA ASN A 265 1.93 10.67 -7.79
C ASN A 265 0.51 10.53 -7.21
N THR A 266 0.08 9.33 -6.82
CA THR A 266 -1.21 9.12 -6.14
C THR A 266 -1.24 9.78 -4.76
N TYR A 267 -0.18 9.67 -3.95
CA TYR A 267 -0.08 10.37 -2.66
C TYR A 267 -0.20 11.89 -2.82
N LEU A 268 0.49 12.46 -3.81
CA LEU A 268 0.42 13.89 -4.10
C LEU A 268 -0.98 14.29 -4.59
N ALA A 269 -1.62 13.49 -5.44
CA ALA A 269 -2.99 13.73 -5.87
C ALA A 269 -3.96 13.73 -4.67
N LEU A 270 -3.84 12.75 -3.77
CA LEU A 270 -4.67 12.63 -2.57
C LEU A 270 -4.39 13.73 -1.54
N HIS A 271 -3.13 14.18 -1.39
CA HIS A 271 -2.78 15.29 -0.50
C HIS A 271 -3.53 16.58 -0.86
N HIS A 272 -3.86 16.77 -2.14
CA HIS A 272 -4.62 17.91 -2.63
C HIS A 272 -6.12 17.64 -2.82
N THR A 273 -6.63 16.48 -2.39
CA THR A 273 -8.01 16.04 -2.64
C THR A 273 -8.75 15.74 -1.34
N PRO A 274 -9.98 16.26 -1.12
CA PRO A 274 -10.81 15.87 0.01
C PRO A 274 -11.39 14.46 -0.23
N LEU A 275 -10.61 13.42 0.08
CA LEU A 275 -10.93 12.03 -0.28
C LEU A 275 -12.32 11.59 0.21
N HIS A 276 -12.67 11.91 1.45
CA HIS A 276 -13.98 11.55 2.00
C HIS A 276 -15.15 12.22 1.27
N ASP A 277 -15.00 13.49 0.85
CA ASP A 277 -16.02 14.19 0.06
C ASP A 277 -16.12 13.56 -1.34
N LEU A 278 -14.98 13.26 -1.97
CA LEU A 278 -14.91 12.62 -3.27
C LEU A 278 -15.63 11.26 -3.27
N LEU A 279 -15.28 10.38 -2.33
CA LEU A 279 -15.88 9.05 -2.19
C LEU A 279 -17.37 9.13 -1.87
N ALA A 280 -17.77 10.05 -0.97
CA ALA A 280 -19.18 10.20 -0.61
C ALA A 280 -20.03 10.56 -1.84
N VAL A 281 -19.58 11.51 -2.66
CA VAL A 281 -20.34 11.98 -3.83
C VAL A 281 -20.32 10.95 -4.95
N SER A 282 -19.15 10.40 -5.32
CA SER A 282 -19.08 9.39 -6.38
C SER A 282 -19.78 8.07 -6.00
N GLY A 283 -19.82 7.77 -4.69
CA GLY A 283 -20.38 6.55 -4.14
C GLY A 283 -21.85 6.63 -3.73
N ASP A 284 -22.60 7.67 -4.09
CA ASP A 284 -24.00 7.87 -3.67
C ASP A 284 -24.18 7.81 -2.13
N SER A 285 -23.43 8.61 -1.39
CA SER A 285 -23.34 8.64 0.09
C SER A 285 -22.54 7.52 0.75
N TRP A 286 -21.76 6.72 0.00
CA TRP A 286 -20.94 5.65 0.59
C TRP A 286 -19.45 6.03 0.66
N ILE A 287 -18.85 5.86 1.84
CA ILE A 287 -17.42 6.06 2.09
C ILE A 287 -16.86 4.74 2.66
N PHE A 288 -15.90 4.12 1.99
CA PHE A 288 -15.29 2.83 2.40
C PHE A 288 -16.31 1.76 2.84
N SER A 289 -17.33 1.53 2.01
CA SER A 289 -18.45 0.62 2.30
C SER A 289 -19.30 0.98 3.54
N GLN A 290 -19.25 2.23 4.02
CA GLN A 290 -20.12 2.78 5.07
C GLN A 290 -21.01 3.90 4.51
N LYS A 291 -22.30 3.87 4.80
CA LYS A 291 -23.25 4.87 4.29
C LYS A 291 -23.33 6.09 5.21
N VAL A 292 -23.20 7.29 4.63
CA VAL A 292 -23.53 8.57 5.26
C VAL A 292 -25.05 8.64 5.42
N LEU A 293 -25.53 8.42 6.64
CA LEU A 293 -26.97 8.25 6.92
C LEU A 293 -27.75 9.56 6.89
N GLN A 294 -27.09 10.70 7.14
CA GLN A 294 -27.76 11.99 7.29
C GLN A 294 -27.75 12.78 5.97
N PRO A 295 -28.92 13.15 5.40
CA PRO A 295 -28.99 13.89 4.14
C PRO A 295 -28.27 15.25 4.19
N LYS A 296 -28.31 15.93 5.34
CA LYS A 296 -27.59 17.20 5.54
C LYS A 296 -26.08 17.03 5.42
N SER A 297 -25.54 15.97 6.01
CA SER A 297 -24.12 15.63 5.93
C SER A 297 -23.71 15.31 4.49
N PHE A 298 -24.56 14.60 3.73
CA PHE A 298 -24.29 14.33 2.31
C PHE A 298 -24.28 15.62 1.46
N ALA A 299 -25.23 16.54 1.68
CA ALA A 299 -25.24 17.83 1.00
C ALA A 299 -24.00 18.68 1.30
N GLU A 300 -23.45 18.57 2.52
CA GLU A 300 -22.17 19.20 2.87
C GLU A 300 -20.98 18.60 2.13
N HIS A 301 -20.93 17.27 1.96
CA HIS A 301 -19.91 16.61 1.13
C HIS A 301 -19.98 17.11 -0.33
N GLN A 302 -21.17 17.18 -0.91
CA GLN A 302 -21.37 17.72 -2.27
C GLN A 302 -20.91 19.18 -2.38
N LYS A 303 -21.25 20.01 -1.39
CA LYS A 303 -20.84 21.41 -1.35
C LYS A 303 -19.32 21.56 -1.31
N ARG A 304 -18.65 20.84 -0.40
CA ARG A 304 -17.19 20.90 -0.26
C ARG A 304 -16.46 20.38 -1.49
N LEU A 305 -16.96 19.30 -2.11
CA LEU A 305 -16.37 18.77 -3.34
C LEU A 305 -16.48 19.78 -4.49
N LYS A 306 -17.61 20.48 -4.60
CA LYS A 306 -17.80 21.54 -5.61
C LYS A 306 -16.89 22.74 -5.36
N GLU A 307 -16.75 23.17 -4.11
CA GLU A 307 -15.82 24.25 -3.75
C GLU A 307 -14.36 23.84 -4.05
N TRP A 308 -14.01 22.58 -3.77
CA TRP A 308 -12.69 22.04 -4.09
C TRP A 308 -12.44 21.98 -5.60
N SER A 309 -13.39 21.51 -6.42
CA SER A 309 -13.17 21.35 -7.86
C SER A 309 -12.89 22.69 -8.56
N ASP A 310 -13.35 23.80 -7.97
CA ASP A 310 -13.09 25.18 -8.40
C ASP A 310 -11.81 25.82 -7.83
N SER A 311 -11.04 25.08 -7.03
CA SER A 311 -9.82 25.56 -6.38
C SER A 311 -8.53 25.23 -7.16
N GLY A 312 -7.44 25.92 -6.82
CA GLY A 312 -6.10 25.57 -7.29
C GLY A 312 -5.66 24.15 -6.90
N ASN A 313 -6.10 23.65 -5.74
CA ASN A 313 -5.78 22.28 -5.28
C ASN A 313 -6.32 21.21 -6.23
N ALA A 314 -7.50 21.41 -6.82
CA ALA A 314 -8.04 20.44 -7.77
C ALA A 314 -7.23 20.40 -9.08
N ALA A 315 -6.68 21.53 -9.52
CA ALA A 315 -5.76 21.56 -10.67
C ALA A 315 -4.43 20.86 -10.37
N VAL A 316 -3.90 21.00 -9.15
CA VAL A 316 -2.71 20.23 -8.71
C VAL A 316 -3.02 18.74 -8.64
N ALA A 317 -4.16 18.38 -8.03
CA ALA A 317 -4.60 16.99 -7.87
C ALA A 317 -4.77 16.28 -9.21
N VAL A 318 -5.41 16.91 -10.21
CA VAL A 318 -5.64 16.26 -11.51
C VAL A 318 -4.36 16.07 -12.32
N VAL A 319 -3.37 16.98 -12.20
CA VAL A 319 -2.04 16.80 -12.82
C VAL A 319 -1.36 15.56 -12.24
N PHE A 320 -1.34 15.42 -10.92
CA PHE A 320 -0.73 14.26 -10.27
C PHE A 320 -1.52 12.98 -10.50
N ALA A 321 -2.86 13.03 -10.53
CA ALA A 321 -3.70 11.88 -10.89
C ALA A 321 -3.39 11.40 -12.32
N CYS A 322 -3.24 12.32 -13.27
CA CYS A 322 -2.87 11.97 -14.64
C CYS A 322 -1.43 11.43 -14.73
N ARG A 323 -0.48 11.95 -13.94
CA ARG A 323 0.88 11.37 -13.84
C ARG A 323 0.85 9.96 -13.28
N ALA A 324 0.04 9.70 -12.26
CA ALA A 324 -0.14 8.36 -11.70
C ALA A 324 -0.74 7.41 -12.73
N LEU A 325 -1.83 7.78 -13.39
CA LEU A 325 -2.45 6.98 -14.46
C LEU A 325 -1.51 6.75 -15.64
N ARG A 326 -0.72 7.75 -16.03
CA ARG A 326 0.35 7.61 -17.02
C ARG A 326 1.38 6.58 -16.57
N ALA A 327 1.89 6.69 -15.34
CA ALA A 327 2.85 5.74 -14.79
C ALA A 327 2.29 4.32 -14.74
N PHE A 328 1.08 4.11 -14.20
CA PHE A 328 0.42 2.79 -14.20
C PHE A 328 0.33 2.14 -15.59
N THR A 329 0.34 2.95 -16.66
CA THR A 329 0.14 2.48 -18.05
C THR A 329 1.41 2.40 -18.88
N GLU A 330 2.40 3.27 -18.65
CA GLU A 330 3.68 3.29 -19.35
C GLU A 330 4.62 2.20 -18.86
N TYR A 331 4.63 1.95 -17.56
CA TYR A 331 5.39 0.85 -16.99
C TYR A 331 4.91 -0.49 -17.55
N GLY A 332 3.59 -0.69 -17.67
CA GLY A 332 3.01 -1.91 -18.23
C GLY A 332 3.40 -2.27 -19.67
N ASN A 333 4.10 -1.39 -20.38
CA ASN A 333 4.58 -1.57 -21.76
C ASN A 333 6.12 -1.69 -21.88
N TYR A 334 6.89 -1.63 -20.79
CA TYR A 334 8.32 -1.93 -20.85
C TYR A 334 8.50 -3.45 -20.92
N ALA A 335 8.71 -3.95 -22.14
CA ALA A 335 9.22 -5.30 -22.37
C ALA A 335 10.56 -5.45 -21.64
N GLU A 336 10.65 -6.41 -20.72
CA GLU A 336 11.82 -7.27 -20.77
C GLU A 336 11.64 -8.11 -22.04
N ASP A 337 12.56 -7.94 -22.99
CA ASP A 337 12.80 -8.92 -24.05
C ASP A 337 13.18 -10.24 -23.35
N SER A 338 12.20 -11.00 -22.87
CA SER A 338 12.40 -12.40 -22.54
C SER A 338 12.36 -13.15 -23.86
N ASP A 339 13.51 -13.65 -24.29
CA ASP A 339 13.72 -14.53 -25.45
C ASP A 339 12.95 -15.88 -25.36
N ASP A 340 11.88 -15.96 -24.57
CA ASP A 340 11.03 -17.14 -24.48
C ASP A 340 9.94 -17.02 -25.57
N GLU A 341 10.28 -17.58 -26.74
CA GLU A 341 9.37 -17.96 -27.82
C GLU A 341 8.30 -18.94 -27.32
N ASP A 342 7.29 -18.46 -26.59
CA ASP A 342 6.00 -19.15 -26.48
C ASP A 342 5.01 -18.45 -27.42
N ASP A 343 5.02 -18.93 -28.67
CA ASP A 343 4.04 -18.66 -29.73
C ASP A 343 2.63 -19.13 -29.29
N ASP A 344 1.91 -18.32 -28.50
CA ASP A 344 0.44 -18.29 -28.44
C ASP A 344 -0.15 -17.20 -27.50
N MET A 345 0.58 -16.10 -27.20
CA MET A 345 -0.07 -14.95 -26.55
C MET A 345 -0.85 -14.12 -27.56
N ASP A 346 -2.19 -14.18 -27.47
CA ASP A 346 -3.14 -13.43 -28.29
C ASP A 346 -2.73 -11.96 -28.43
N ALA A 347 -2.88 -11.39 -29.63
CA ALA A 347 -2.64 -9.97 -29.92
C ALA A 347 -3.42 -8.98 -29.00
N TRP A 348 -4.40 -9.49 -28.24
CA TRP A 348 -5.15 -8.77 -27.21
C TRP A 348 -4.43 -8.62 -25.86
N GLU A 349 -3.40 -9.42 -25.54
CA GLU A 349 -2.59 -9.27 -24.32
C GLU A 349 -1.45 -8.26 -24.48
N MET A 350 -0.99 -7.99 -25.71
CA MET A 350 0.03 -6.99 -26.03
C MET A 350 -0.45 -5.53 -25.82
N GLY A 351 -1.76 -5.31 -25.65
CA GLY A 351 -2.35 -3.99 -25.39
C GLY A 351 -2.71 -3.72 -23.93
N ARG A 352 -2.52 -4.69 -23.03
CA ARG A 352 -2.82 -4.54 -21.60
C ARG A 352 -1.57 -4.10 -20.83
N PRO A 353 -1.64 -3.02 -20.03
CA PRO A 353 -0.56 -2.72 -19.09
C PRO A 353 -0.42 -3.89 -18.11
N ARG A 354 0.70 -4.63 -18.13
CA ARG A 354 0.89 -5.80 -17.26
C ARG A 354 1.11 -5.45 -15.78
N MET A 355 1.34 -4.17 -15.45
CA MET A 355 2.03 -3.75 -14.20
C MET A 355 1.17 -3.28 -13.03
N TRP A 356 -0.15 -3.16 -13.18
CA TRP A 356 -1.05 -2.89 -12.03
C TRP A 356 -1.27 -4.11 -11.10
N LYS A 357 -0.55 -5.21 -11.39
CA LYS A 357 -0.47 -6.43 -10.56
C LYS A 357 0.73 -6.42 -9.61
N ASP A 358 1.61 -5.43 -9.68
CA ASP A 358 2.85 -5.42 -8.91
C ASP A 358 2.61 -5.07 -7.44
N ASP A 359 1.63 -4.19 -7.15
CA ASP A 359 1.17 -3.91 -5.78
C ASP A 359 -0.31 -4.26 -5.57
N ILE A 360 -0.58 -4.87 -4.41
CA ILE A 360 -1.93 -5.24 -3.97
C ILE A 360 -2.90 -4.05 -3.90
N SER A 361 -2.37 -2.84 -3.76
CA SER A 361 -3.08 -1.56 -3.60
C SER A 361 -3.30 -0.76 -4.89
N ASP A 362 -2.68 -1.14 -6.02
CA ASP A 362 -2.66 -0.34 -7.25
C ASP A 362 -4.05 -0.03 -7.80
N TYR A 363 -4.97 -0.99 -7.72
CA TYR A 363 -6.37 -0.80 -8.13
C TYR A 363 -7.01 0.41 -7.44
N TRP A 364 -6.65 0.66 -6.18
CA TRP A 364 -7.17 1.77 -5.40
C TRP A 364 -6.60 3.09 -5.90
N GLY A 365 -5.29 3.13 -6.18
CA GLY A 365 -4.63 4.29 -6.77
C GLY A 365 -5.24 4.68 -8.12
N MET A 366 -5.46 3.70 -9.00
CA MET A 366 -6.13 3.92 -10.28
C MET A 366 -7.56 4.43 -10.10
N TYR A 367 -8.32 3.81 -9.19
CA TYR A 367 -9.70 4.20 -8.87
C TYR A 367 -9.79 5.66 -8.40
N VAL A 368 -9.01 6.05 -7.38
CA VAL A 368 -9.07 7.43 -6.85
C VAL A 368 -8.57 8.45 -7.87
N CYS A 369 -7.57 8.12 -8.69
CA CYS A 369 -7.10 9.02 -9.75
C CYS A 369 -8.19 9.23 -10.82
N ALA A 370 -8.93 8.18 -11.18
CA ALA A 370 -10.08 8.31 -12.09
C ALA A 370 -11.19 9.18 -11.48
N LEU A 371 -11.49 9.01 -10.19
CA LEU A 371 -12.45 9.86 -9.48
C LEU A 371 -12.02 11.33 -9.44
N ILE A 372 -10.73 11.61 -9.22
CA ILE A 372 -10.19 12.98 -9.27
C ILE A 372 -10.40 13.59 -10.66
N CYS A 373 -10.10 12.84 -11.73
CA CYS A 373 -10.33 13.29 -13.10
C CYS A 373 -11.82 13.57 -13.37
N TRP A 374 -12.70 12.68 -12.92
CA TRP A 374 -14.16 12.85 -13.00
C TRP A 374 -14.63 14.11 -12.29
N ALA A 375 -14.31 14.26 -11.00
CA ALA A 375 -14.78 15.38 -10.19
C ALA A 375 -14.20 16.73 -10.67
N TYR A 376 -13.00 16.74 -11.25
CA TYR A 376 -12.43 17.93 -11.89
C TYR A 376 -13.14 18.29 -13.20
N GLY A 377 -13.46 17.28 -14.01
CA GLY A 377 -14.12 17.44 -15.31
C GLY A 377 -15.63 17.73 -15.21
N ASP A 378 -16.28 17.40 -14.10
CA ASP A 378 -17.70 17.63 -13.89
C ASP A 378 -17.99 19.11 -13.59
N ARG A 379 -18.44 19.86 -14.61
CA ARG A 379 -19.21 21.07 -14.38
C ARG A 379 -20.67 20.66 -14.37
N THR A 380 -21.32 20.77 -13.21
CA THR A 380 -22.77 20.62 -13.04
C THR A 380 -23.54 21.47 -14.06
N GLY A 381 -23.76 20.90 -15.23
CA GLY A 381 -24.17 21.54 -16.47
C GLY A 381 -24.66 20.45 -17.41
N ARG A 382 -25.61 19.67 -16.89
CA ARG A 382 -26.34 18.59 -17.54
C ARG A 382 -27.02 19.16 -18.79
N GLY A 383 -26.33 19.09 -19.92
CA GLY A 383 -26.75 19.76 -21.14
C GLY A 383 -25.85 19.42 -22.30
N GLU A 384 -25.64 18.14 -22.54
CA GLU A 384 -25.38 17.60 -23.89
C GLU A 384 -25.54 16.07 -23.81
N GLU A 385 -26.78 15.62 -24.00
CA GLU A 385 -27.05 14.24 -24.40
C GLU A 385 -26.36 14.02 -25.75
N SER A 386 -25.33 13.18 -25.79
CA SER A 386 -24.92 12.53 -27.02
C SER A 386 -24.77 11.05 -26.74
N GLY A 387 -25.74 10.29 -27.25
CA GLY A 387 -25.72 8.85 -27.22
C GLY A 387 -24.76 8.27 -28.26
N GLY A 388 -24.40 7.01 -28.04
CA GLY A 388 -24.15 6.07 -29.13
C GLY A 388 -22.69 5.68 -29.38
N GLU A 389 -22.49 4.37 -29.22
CA GLU A 389 -21.57 3.48 -29.94
C GLU A 389 -20.13 3.33 -29.42
N GLY A 390 -19.82 2.07 -29.10
CA GLY A 390 -18.64 1.70 -28.34
C GLY A 390 -17.41 1.29 -29.14
N SER A 391 -16.37 1.10 -28.33
CA SER A 391 -15.31 0.10 -28.43
C SER A 391 -14.38 0.17 -29.63
N GLY A 392 -13.24 0.86 -29.43
CA GLY A 392 -12.03 0.69 -30.23
C GLY A 392 -11.15 1.94 -30.34
N GLY A 393 -11.76 3.14 -30.41
CA GLY A 393 -11.02 4.42 -30.57
C GLY A 393 -10.79 5.22 -29.27
N ASP A 394 -11.47 4.82 -28.19
CA ASP A 394 -11.71 5.67 -27.02
C ASP A 394 -10.53 5.72 -26.04
N ASP A 395 -9.85 4.59 -25.84
CA ASP A 395 -8.70 4.45 -24.94
C ASP A 395 -7.54 5.31 -25.39
N SER A 396 -7.36 5.42 -26.71
CA SER A 396 -6.32 6.27 -27.31
C SER A 396 -6.57 7.74 -26.99
N ALA A 397 -7.85 8.15 -26.90
CA ALA A 397 -8.23 9.52 -26.56
C ALA A 397 -8.06 9.79 -25.06
N ALA A 398 -8.53 8.87 -24.21
CA ALA A 398 -8.32 8.93 -22.76
C ALA A 398 -6.81 8.99 -22.41
N LEU A 399 -5.98 8.09 -22.96
CA LEU A 399 -4.54 8.09 -22.73
C LEU A 399 -3.87 9.36 -23.28
N ARG A 400 -4.32 9.89 -24.42
CA ARG A 400 -3.81 11.15 -24.96
C ARG A 400 -4.12 12.31 -24.01
N TRP A 401 -5.34 12.37 -23.46
CA TRP A 401 -5.72 13.38 -22.48
C TRP A 401 -4.89 13.26 -21.20
N VAL A 402 -4.77 12.04 -20.65
CA VAL A 402 -3.93 11.74 -19.48
C VAL A 402 -2.49 12.21 -19.69
N ARG A 403 -1.85 11.86 -20.82
CA ARG A 403 -0.47 12.31 -21.14
C ARG A 403 -0.36 13.83 -21.28
N THR A 404 -1.38 14.46 -21.86
CA THR A 404 -1.43 15.92 -22.04
C THR A 404 -1.48 16.59 -20.67
N VAL A 405 -2.46 16.27 -19.84
CA VAL A 405 -2.64 16.87 -18.50
C VAL A 405 -1.44 16.58 -17.59
N ALA A 406 -0.88 15.37 -17.62
CA ALA A 406 0.31 14.99 -16.84
C ALA A 406 1.53 15.88 -17.11
N SER A 407 1.62 16.44 -18.33
CA SER A 407 2.73 17.26 -18.81
C SER A 407 2.48 18.78 -18.70
N MET A 408 1.28 19.20 -18.30
CA MET A 408 0.91 20.61 -18.19
C MET A 408 1.36 21.24 -16.86
N ARG A 409 1.48 22.57 -16.87
CA ARG A 409 1.60 23.37 -15.66
C ARG A 409 0.25 23.48 -14.97
N THR A 410 0.24 23.58 -13.65
CA THR A 410 -1.01 23.59 -12.88
C THR A 410 -1.88 24.82 -13.19
N GLY A 411 -1.25 25.96 -13.49
CA GLY A 411 -1.97 27.17 -13.93
C GLY A 411 -2.69 27.00 -15.28
N ASP A 412 -2.13 26.24 -16.22
CA ASP A 412 -2.72 26.01 -17.54
C ASP A 412 -3.92 25.04 -17.48
N VAL A 413 -3.94 24.17 -16.48
CA VAL A 413 -4.99 23.17 -16.28
C VAL A 413 -6.29 23.78 -15.75
N LEU A 414 -6.24 24.89 -15.02
CA LEU A 414 -7.42 25.58 -14.46
C LEU A 414 -8.50 25.92 -15.52
N GLY A 415 -8.10 26.13 -16.77
CA GLY A 415 -9.00 26.38 -17.90
C GLY A 415 -9.42 25.14 -18.69
N LEU A 416 -8.73 24.01 -18.50
CA LEU A 416 -8.91 22.79 -19.29
C LEU A 416 -9.82 21.79 -18.55
N ARG A 417 -11.12 22.08 -18.53
CA ARG A 417 -12.14 21.13 -18.03
C ARG A 417 -12.91 20.52 -19.18
N SER A 418 -13.00 19.20 -19.17
CA SER A 418 -13.70 18.43 -20.20
C SER A 418 -14.40 17.26 -19.53
N THR A 419 -15.73 17.35 -19.42
CA THR A 419 -16.57 16.26 -18.90
C THR A 419 -16.47 15.03 -19.80
N LYS A 420 -16.35 15.26 -21.12
CA LYS A 420 -16.14 14.18 -22.10
C LYS A 420 -14.84 13.43 -21.82
N ASP A 421 -13.69 14.11 -21.78
CA ASP A 421 -12.40 13.45 -21.60
C ASP A 421 -12.31 12.76 -20.23
N ALA A 422 -12.87 13.37 -19.18
CA ALA A 422 -12.95 12.77 -17.87
C ALA A 422 -13.79 11.48 -17.86
N ALA A 423 -14.91 11.44 -18.61
CA ALA A 423 -15.70 10.22 -18.77
C ALA A 423 -14.91 9.12 -19.51
N LEU A 424 -14.10 9.48 -20.52
CA LEU A 424 -13.25 8.50 -21.20
C LEU A 424 -12.20 7.89 -20.26
N VAL A 425 -11.64 8.69 -19.35
CA VAL A 425 -10.71 8.20 -18.32
C VAL A 425 -11.40 7.25 -17.35
N VAL A 426 -12.62 7.57 -16.91
CA VAL A 426 -13.43 6.69 -16.05
C VAL A 426 -13.70 5.36 -16.75
N ALA A 427 -14.14 5.39 -18.02
CA ALA A 427 -14.41 4.19 -18.81
C ALA A 427 -13.16 3.33 -19.03
N LEU A 428 -12.02 3.96 -19.31
CA LEU A 428 -10.73 3.31 -19.46
C LEU A 428 -10.31 2.57 -18.18
N VAL A 429 -10.28 3.29 -17.05
CA VAL A 429 -9.90 2.70 -15.76
C VAL A 429 -10.89 1.64 -15.32
N LYS A 430 -12.19 1.85 -15.50
CA LYS A 430 -13.23 0.85 -15.23
C LYS A 430 -12.93 -0.45 -15.96
N ARG A 431 -12.59 -0.38 -17.25
CA ARG A 431 -12.34 -1.58 -18.05
C ARG A 431 -11.12 -2.34 -17.58
N TRP A 432 -10.02 -1.63 -17.27
CA TRP A 432 -8.85 -2.26 -16.68
C TRP A 432 -9.23 -2.97 -15.38
N LEU A 433 -9.87 -2.25 -14.45
CA LEU A 433 -10.26 -2.78 -13.14
C LEU A 433 -11.27 -3.93 -13.20
N ASP A 434 -12.21 -3.93 -14.14
CA ASP A 434 -13.25 -4.98 -14.27
C ASP A 434 -12.63 -6.35 -14.58
N GLU A 435 -11.51 -6.37 -15.31
CA GLU A 435 -10.84 -7.60 -15.75
C GLU A 435 -10.13 -8.35 -14.62
N ASP A 436 -9.44 -7.62 -13.71
CA ASP A 436 -8.77 -8.25 -12.55
C ASP A 436 -9.63 -8.27 -11.28
N CYS A 437 -10.89 -7.83 -11.34
CA CYS A 437 -11.85 -8.00 -10.25
C CYS A 437 -12.28 -9.48 -10.12
N ILE A 438 -11.31 -10.40 -10.08
CA ILE A 438 -11.51 -11.84 -10.16
C ILE A 438 -12.26 -12.34 -8.91
N GLY A 439 -13.44 -12.91 -9.15
CA GLY A 439 -14.22 -13.65 -8.17
C GLY A 439 -14.94 -12.82 -7.11
N GLY A 440 -15.00 -11.48 -7.24
CA GLY A 440 -15.78 -10.60 -6.37
C GLY A 440 -15.41 -10.68 -4.88
N ARG A 441 -14.15 -11.01 -4.58
CA ARG A 441 -13.71 -11.36 -3.22
C ARG A 441 -13.29 -10.15 -2.38
N SER A 442 -12.87 -9.05 -2.99
CA SER A 442 -12.58 -7.78 -2.30
C SER A 442 -13.78 -6.85 -2.44
N ARG A 443 -14.41 -6.48 -1.32
CA ARG A 443 -15.60 -5.63 -1.36
C ARG A 443 -15.28 -4.21 -1.80
N LEU A 444 -14.17 -3.65 -1.33
CA LEU A 444 -13.73 -2.32 -1.75
C LEU A 444 -13.45 -2.27 -3.25
N TYR A 445 -12.85 -3.33 -3.80
CA TYR A 445 -12.55 -3.39 -5.22
C TYR A 445 -13.84 -3.54 -6.06
N VAL A 446 -14.77 -4.41 -5.64
CA VAL A 446 -16.08 -4.54 -6.30
C VAL A 446 -16.87 -3.23 -6.23
N ASP A 447 -16.88 -2.58 -5.07
CA ASP A 447 -17.55 -1.29 -4.88
C ASP A 447 -16.92 -0.22 -5.80
N ALA A 448 -15.59 -0.18 -5.92
CA ALA A 448 -14.86 0.74 -6.82
C ALA A 448 -15.25 0.55 -8.30
N VAL A 449 -15.24 -0.69 -8.80
CA VAL A 449 -15.68 -0.99 -10.18
C VAL A 449 -17.15 -0.62 -10.38
N GLY A 450 -18.00 -0.90 -9.38
CA GLY A 450 -19.42 -0.54 -9.42
C GLY A 450 -19.66 0.97 -9.49
N VAL A 451 -18.86 1.76 -8.76
CA VAL A 451 -18.89 3.23 -8.81
C VAL A 451 -18.47 3.72 -10.20
N LEU A 452 -17.33 3.25 -10.71
CA LEU A 452 -16.85 3.68 -12.04
C LEU A 452 -17.87 3.36 -13.14
N LYS A 453 -18.53 2.20 -13.06
CA LYS A 453 -19.61 1.84 -13.99
C LYS A 453 -20.78 2.83 -13.94
N LYS A 454 -21.23 3.24 -12.76
CA LYS A 454 -22.30 4.26 -12.63
C LYS A 454 -21.89 5.61 -13.20
N LEU A 455 -20.63 6.00 -12.98
CA LEU A 455 -20.10 7.26 -13.48
C LEU A 455 -20.01 7.27 -15.02
N GLU A 456 -19.58 6.15 -15.62
CA GLU A 456 -19.59 5.93 -17.08
C GLU A 456 -21.01 6.02 -17.66
N GLU A 457 -22.01 5.45 -16.97
CA GLU A 457 -23.42 5.49 -17.37
C GLU A 457 -24.09 6.86 -17.10
N GLY A 458 -23.42 7.78 -16.41
CA GLY A 458 -23.96 9.10 -16.06
C GLY A 458 -25.00 9.09 -14.92
N VAL A 459 -24.93 8.11 -14.02
CA VAL A 459 -25.95 7.80 -12.99
C VAL A 459 -25.55 8.26 -11.58
N ALA A 460 -24.57 9.17 -11.42
CA ALA A 460 -24.10 9.65 -10.10
C ALA A 460 -24.80 10.94 -9.61
#